data_AF-X1PVC2-F1
#
_entry.id   AF-X1PVC2-F1
#
_cell.length_a   1.000
_cell.length_b   1.000
_cell.length_c   1.000
_cell.angle_alpha   90.00
_cell.angle_beta   90.00
_cell.angle_gamma   90.00
#
_symmetry.space_group_name_H-M   'P 1'
#
loop_
_entity.id
_entity.type
_entity.pdbx_description
1 polymer ?
#
loop_
_entity_poly.entity_id
_entity_poly.type
_entity_poly.pdbx_seq_one_letter_code
_entity_poly.pdbx_strand_id
1 'polypeptide(L)' 'MKTIHEEAGEPQMFPSLDYYKDPRNIGRWTEKRFKEPGLDMPPQIQEEIKAAREGELPKSLKEKL' A
#
# COMPACT_ATOMS: atom_id res chain seq x y z
N MET A 1 -17.09 -8.36 -3.38
CA MET A 1 -16.51 -8.44 -2.02
C MET A 1 -15.50 -7.32 -1.89
N LYS A 2 -15.51 -6.58 -0.79
CA LYS A 2 -14.45 -5.59 -0.54
C LYS A 2 -13.15 -6.35 -0.25
N THR A 3 -12.04 -5.95 -0.84
CA THR A 3 -10.74 -6.54 -0.51
C THR A 3 -10.40 -6.22 0.96
N ILE A 4 -9.58 -7.05 1.61
CA ILE A 4 -9.10 -6.81 2.99
C ILE A 4 -8.48 -5.42 3.18
N HIS A 5 -8.02 -4.79 2.09
CA HIS A 5 -7.50 -3.43 2.09
C HIS A 5 -8.64 -2.43 2.24
N GLU A 6 -9.72 -2.57 1.48
CA GLU A 6 -10.89 -1.67 1.49
C GLU A 6 -11.59 -1.56 2.85
N GLU A 7 -11.37 -2.51 3.76
CA GLU A 7 -11.82 -2.43 5.16
C GLU A 7 -11.12 -1.31 5.96
N ALA A 8 -9.90 -0.92 5.58
CA ALA A 8 -9.16 0.16 6.23
C ALA A 8 -9.72 1.56 5.91
N GLY A 9 -10.73 1.66 5.04
CA GLY A 9 -11.35 2.92 4.65
C GLY A 9 -10.49 3.77 3.71
N GLU A 10 -10.89 5.04 3.54
CA GLU A 10 -10.19 6.02 2.72
C GLU A 10 -8.91 6.52 3.43
N PRO A 11 -7.79 6.73 2.70
CA PRO A 11 -6.64 7.40 3.27
C PRO A 11 -7.01 8.85 3.65
N GLN A 12 -6.72 9.22 4.90
CA GLN A 12 -7.02 10.55 5.47
C GLN A 12 -5.73 11.30 5.79
N MET A 13 -5.82 12.62 5.90
CA MET A 13 -4.67 13.51 6.10
C MET A 13 -4.09 13.45 7.53
N PHE A 14 -4.92 13.07 8.52
CA PHE A 14 -4.53 12.93 9.93
C PHE A 14 -5.15 11.66 10.54
N PRO A 15 -4.71 10.48 10.09
CA PRO A 15 -5.24 9.26 10.66
C PRO A 15 -4.61 9.03 12.06
N SER A 16 -5.23 8.18 12.88
CA SER A 16 -4.66 7.81 14.18
C SER A 16 -3.29 7.15 14.02
N LEU A 17 -2.48 7.11 15.08
CA LEU A 17 -1.19 6.40 15.04
C LEU A 17 -1.35 4.92 14.61
N ASP A 18 -2.47 4.29 14.94
CA ASP A 18 -2.74 2.90 14.59
C ASP A 18 -2.92 2.70 13.08
N TYR A 19 -3.32 3.73 12.33
CA TYR A 19 -3.35 3.68 10.88
C TYR A 19 -1.97 3.45 10.27
N TYR A 20 -0.94 4.16 10.77
CA TYR A 20 0.42 4.01 10.25
C TYR A 20 1.08 2.70 10.68
N LYS A 21 0.60 2.09 11.77
CA LYS A 21 1.08 0.77 12.22
C LYS A 21 0.48 -0.39 11.43
N ASP A 22 -0.64 -0.17 10.75
CA ASP A 22 -1.31 -1.19 9.97
C ASP A 22 -0.64 -1.33 8.59
N PRO A 23 0.05 -2.44 8.30
CA PRO A 23 0.71 -2.64 7.02
C PRO A 23 -0.25 -2.55 5.84
N ARG A 24 -1.55 -2.84 6.01
CA ARG A 24 -2.58 -2.71 4.97
C ARG A 24 -2.68 -1.29 4.41
N ASN A 25 -2.22 -0.28 5.17
CA ASN A 25 -2.24 1.12 4.75
C ASN A 25 -1.04 1.55 3.90
N ILE A 26 -0.01 0.72 3.79
CA ILE A 26 1.11 0.95 2.87
C ILE A 26 0.57 1.07 1.44
N GLY A 27 1.00 2.11 0.71
CA GLY A 27 0.63 2.35 -0.68
C GLY A 27 -0.78 2.91 -0.92
N ARG A 28 -1.60 3.14 0.11
CA ARG A 28 -3.01 3.57 -0.06
C ARG A 28 -3.19 4.89 -0.81
N TRP A 29 -2.32 5.87 -0.54
CA TRP A 29 -2.35 7.14 -1.27
C TRP A 29 -2.00 6.96 -2.75
N THR A 30 -1.04 6.08 -3.06
CA THR A 30 -0.69 5.73 -4.44
C THR A 30 -1.89 5.10 -5.14
N GLU A 31 -2.49 4.06 -4.54
CA GLU A 31 -3.71 3.42 -5.07
C GLU A 31 -4.83 4.41 -5.34
N LYS A 32 -5.10 5.30 -4.38
CA LYS A 32 -6.11 6.36 -4.54
C LYS A 32 -5.80 7.28 -5.72
N ARG A 33 -4.55 7.76 -5.82
CA ARG A 33 -4.15 8.73 -6.84
C ARG A 33 -4.18 8.19 -8.26
N PHE A 34 -3.99 6.88 -8.45
CA PHE A 34 -4.21 6.21 -9.75
C PHE A 34 -5.69 6.01 -10.03
N LYS A 35 -6.47 5.57 -9.04
CA LYS A 35 -7.91 5.31 -9.18
C LYS A 35 -8.73 6.56 -9.46
N GLU A 36 -8.45 7.69 -8.80
CA GLU A 36 -9.20 8.95 -8.94
C GLU A 36 -9.34 9.45 -10.40
N PRO A 37 -8.25 9.55 -11.19
CA PRO A 37 -8.33 9.89 -12.61
C PRO A 37 -8.68 8.70 -13.53
N GLY A 38 -8.93 7.51 -12.99
CA GLY A 38 -9.19 6.30 -13.79
C GLY A 38 -7.95 5.74 -14.50
N LEU A 39 -6.76 5.97 -13.93
CA LEU A 39 -5.50 5.42 -14.45
C LEU A 39 -5.25 4.02 -13.89
N ASP A 40 -4.77 3.13 -14.76
CA ASP A 40 -4.28 1.83 -14.32
C ASP A 40 -2.96 1.99 -13.55
N MET A 41 -2.85 1.28 -12.42
CA MET A 41 -1.61 1.20 -11.67
C MET A 41 -0.62 0.28 -12.40
N PRO A 42 0.65 0.69 -12.58
CA PRO A 42 1.68 -0.21 -13.09
C PRO A 42 1.79 -1.49 -12.24
N PRO A 43 1.80 -2.69 -12.85
CA PRO A 43 1.85 -3.95 -12.11
C PRO A 43 3.02 -4.04 -11.12
N GLN A 44 4.18 -3.52 -11.51
CA GLN A 44 5.36 -3.47 -10.64
C GLN A 44 5.09 -2.71 -9.33
N ILE A 45 4.41 -1.56 -9.38
CA ILE A 45 4.08 -0.77 -8.19
C ILE A 45 3.11 -1.54 -7.29
N GLN A 46 2.12 -2.21 -7.90
CA GLN A 46 1.16 -3.02 -7.17
C GLN A 46 1.83 -4.20 -6.45
N GLU A 47 2.76 -4.88 -7.10
CA GLU A 47 3.55 -5.96 -6.53
C GLU A 47 4.43 -5.48 -5.37
N GLU A 48 5.11 -4.34 -5.52
CA GLU A 48 5.94 -3.75 -4.47
C GLU A 48 5.11 -3.36 -3.23
N ILE A 49 3.93 -2.78 -3.42
CA ILE A 49 3.00 -2.48 -2.32
C ILE A 49 2.54 -3.76 -1.63
N LYS A 50 2.21 -4.81 -2.40
CA LYS A 50 1.81 -6.11 -1.83
C LYS A 50 2.94 -6.74 -1.01
N ALA A 51 4.15 -6.77 -1.55
CA ALA A 51 5.33 -7.31 -0.87
C ALA A 51 5.60 -6.55 0.45
N ALA A 52 5.51 -5.22 0.44
CA ALA A 52 5.67 -4.39 1.63
C ALA A 52 4.57 -4.67 2.68
N ARG A 53 3.32 -4.89 2.26
CA ARG A 53 2.21 -5.30 3.14
C ARG A 53 2.44 -6.66 3.79
N GLU A 54 3.12 -7.56 3.08
CA GLU A 54 3.49 -8.90 3.55
C GLU A 54 4.77 -8.90 4.42
N GLY A 55 5.39 -7.73 4.62
CA GLY A 55 6.62 -7.58 5.42
C GLY A 55 7.88 -8.02 4.67
N GLU A 56 7.82 -8.16 3.36
CA GLU A 56 9.01 -8.48 2.56
C GLU A 56 10.00 -7.32 2.51
N LEU A 57 11.27 -7.63 2.74
CA LEU A 57 12.35 -6.65 2.58
C LEU A 57 12.56 -6.30 1.10
N PRO A 58 12.93 -5.04 0.79
CA PRO A 58 13.35 -4.64 -0.55
C PRO A 58 14.53 -5.50 -1.04
N LYS A 59 14.59 -5.79 -2.34
CA LYS A 59 15.67 -6.58 -2.95
C LYS A 59 17.06 -6.01 -2.62
N SER A 60 17.20 -4.68 -2.69
CA SER A 60 18.44 -3.95 -2.38
C SER A 60 18.92 -4.12 -0.93
N LEU A 61 18.02 -4.48 -0.01
CA LEU A 61 18.36 -4.77 1.37
C LEU A 61 18.66 -6.26 1.56
N LYS A 62 17.91 -7.15 0.89
CA LYS A 62 18.17 -8.61 0.90
C LYS A 62 19.58 -8.94 0.39
N GLU A 63 20.10 -8.20 -0.59
CA GLU A 63 21.45 -8.38 -1.15
C GLU A 63 22.59 -7.94 -0.22
N LYS A 64 22.28 -7.21 0.86
CA LYS A 64 23.27 -6.69 1.83
C LYS A 64 23.30 -7.47 3.15
N LEU A 65 22.46 -8.49 3.28
CA LEU A 65 22.37 -9.39 4.43
C LEU A 65 23.10 -10.71 4.11
#